data_AF-A0A967LC95-F1
#
_entry.id   AF-A0A967LC95-F1
#
_cell.length_a   1.000
_cell.length_b   1.000
_cell.length_c   1.000
_cell.angle_alpha   90.00
_cell.angle_beta   90.00
_cell.angle_gamma   90.00
#
_symmetry.space_group_name_H-M   'P 1'
#
loop_
_entity.id
_entity.type
_entity.pdbx_description
1 polymer ?
#
loop_
_entity_poly.entity_id
_entity_poly.type
_entity_poly.pdbx_seq_one_letter_code
_entity_poly.pdbx_strand_id
1 'polypeptide(L)'
;FHLVTVALYARQPDRFAAFTLFPIWIWGSVGLSLSSSAFIFFRAPLSLFTSGAWALTILFVADETRPLGRLGTDGLQPGTPGRYGGRDVIRVATINWAGSAENFSEPIVRYRPDIVFVQEINHPYRLRQLNEILYDGRGDYRYDSRTRCGMVVRGEIEHHIPNPVYRSQQVRMRLPNGRRVELVNIHLQPASTDLSLWRRDCWRAHHHNRKLRRGELAVALQLLDTTNRDPRVPAVIIAGDFNAPAGDRVYRMLRKEYIDTFSAAGSGWGNTYHRRFPLLRLDHIFASKSFVPARSRVVTINESDHRMVLSDLILQ
;
A
#
# COMPACT_ATOMS: atom_id res chain seq x y z
N PHE A 1 12.71 18.82 20.49
CA PHE A 1 12.73 17.85 19.37
C PHE A 1 11.43 17.04 19.29
N HIS A 2 11.05 16.29 20.35
CA HIS A 2 9.81 15.48 20.38
C HIS A 2 8.56 16.19 19.84
N LEU A 3 8.17 17.33 20.43
CA LEU A 3 6.98 18.09 19.99
C LEU A 3 7.03 18.51 18.53
N VAL A 4 8.21 18.86 18.02
CA VAL A 4 8.41 19.22 16.61
C VAL A 4 8.19 18.00 15.72
N THR A 5 8.75 16.85 16.08
CA THR A 5 8.50 15.59 15.37
C THR A 5 7.01 15.27 15.31
N VAL A 6 6.32 15.26 16.46
CA VAL A 6 4.87 14.99 16.49
C VAL A 6 4.09 15.98 15.64
N ALA A 7 4.39 17.29 15.71
CA ALA A 7 3.74 18.31 14.90
C ALA A 7 3.99 18.13 13.39
N LEU A 8 5.20 17.73 12.99
CA LEU A 8 5.55 17.45 11.60
C LEU A 8 4.83 16.21 11.07
N TYR A 9 4.69 15.14 11.85
CA TYR A 9 3.93 13.95 11.44
C TYR A 9 2.41 14.18 11.44
N ALA A 10 1.89 15.03 12.33
CA ALA A 10 0.48 15.39 12.33
C ALA A 10 0.12 16.27 11.13
N ARG A 11 0.91 17.32 10.84
CA ARG A 11 0.60 18.29 9.78
C ARG A 11 1.14 17.92 8.41
N GLN A 12 2.25 17.18 8.35
CA GLN A 12 2.98 16.77 7.14
C GLN A 12 3.11 17.88 6.09
N PRO A 13 3.70 19.03 6.46
CA PRO A 13 3.95 20.10 5.49
C PRO A 13 4.87 19.58 4.38
N ASP A 14 4.58 19.93 3.13
CA ASP A 14 5.31 19.37 1.98
C ASP A 14 6.81 19.76 2.02
N ARG A 15 7.17 20.89 2.63
CA ARG A 15 8.57 21.34 2.79
C ARG A 15 9.40 20.41 3.67
N PHE A 16 8.77 19.62 4.54
CA PHE A 16 9.42 18.65 5.43
C PHE A 16 9.18 17.21 4.98
N ALA A 17 9.03 17.00 3.66
CA ALA A 17 8.83 15.68 3.10
C ALA A 17 9.99 14.71 3.40
N ALA A 18 11.23 15.20 3.32
CA ALA A 18 12.41 14.39 3.66
C ALA A 18 12.39 13.86 5.10
N PHE A 19 11.93 14.68 6.06
CA PHE A 19 11.83 14.29 7.47
C PHE A 19 10.75 13.22 7.73
N THR A 20 9.62 13.37 7.04
CA THR A 20 8.44 12.49 7.16
C THR A 20 8.50 11.27 6.25
N LEU A 21 9.61 11.08 5.54
CA LEU A 21 9.88 9.88 4.75
C LEU A 21 10.04 8.66 5.65
N PHE A 22 10.81 8.82 6.73
CA PHE A 22 11.06 7.77 7.70
C PHE A 22 9.79 7.48 8.50
N PRO A 23 9.56 6.24 8.95
CA PRO A 23 8.55 5.96 9.96
C PRO A 23 8.82 6.73 11.25
N ILE A 24 7.76 7.20 11.92
CA ILE A 24 7.90 7.99 13.15
C ILE A 24 8.64 7.23 14.26
N TRP A 25 8.53 5.90 14.29
CA TRP A 25 9.22 5.07 15.27
C TRP A 25 10.74 5.13 15.14
N ILE A 26 11.31 5.49 13.97
CA ILE A 26 12.77 5.69 13.84
C ILE A 26 13.20 6.88 14.69
N TRP A 27 12.54 8.03 14.53
CA TRP A 27 12.78 9.21 15.37
C TRP A 27 12.44 8.94 16.84
N GLY A 28 11.39 8.15 17.06
CA GLY A 28 10.99 7.66 18.36
C GLY A 28 12.08 6.89 19.07
N SER A 29 12.67 5.90 18.41
CA SER A 29 13.74 5.06 18.94
C SER A 29 14.99 5.86 19.24
N VAL A 30 15.39 6.80 18.36
CA VAL A 30 16.52 7.69 18.64
C VAL A 30 16.26 8.54 19.88
N GLY A 31 15.07 9.17 19.95
CA GLY A 31 14.68 10.00 21.08
C GLY A 31 14.59 9.20 22.39
N LEU A 32 14.02 8.00 22.34
CA LEU A 32 13.90 7.08 23.47
C LEU A 32 15.26 6.63 23.97
N SER A 33 16.17 6.21 23.07
CA SER A 33 17.53 5.79 23.43
C SER A 33 18.32 6.91 24.09
N LEU A 34 18.29 8.13 23.54
CA LEU A 34 19.00 9.27 24.11
C LEU A 34 18.44 9.68 25.47
N SER A 35 17.12 9.76 25.61
CA SER A 35 16.48 10.12 26.88
C SER A 35 16.63 9.04 27.95
N SER A 36 16.57 7.76 27.58
CA SER A 36 16.82 6.64 28.52
C SER A 36 18.28 6.62 28.99
N SER A 37 19.23 6.86 28.07
CA SER A 37 20.65 6.97 28.42
C SER A 37 20.90 8.14 29.37
N ALA A 38 20.25 9.28 29.11
CA ALA A 38 20.36 10.45 29.99
C ALA A 38 19.84 10.17 31.41
N PHE A 39 18.76 9.39 31.51
CA PHE A 39 18.21 8.97 32.79
C PHE A 39 19.18 8.03 33.53
N ILE A 40 19.69 7.01 32.85
CA ILE A 40 20.53 5.97 33.45
C ILE A 40 21.87 6.54 33.92
N PHE A 41 22.56 7.30 33.07
CA PHE A 41 23.93 7.74 33.33
C PHE A 41 24.02 9.06 34.10
N PHE A 42 23.08 9.98 33.91
CA PHE A 42 23.13 11.31 34.52
C PHE A 42 22.02 11.55 35.56
N ARG A 43 21.15 10.58 35.81
CA ARG A 43 20.02 10.66 36.75
C ARG A 43 19.13 11.90 36.52
N ALA A 44 19.04 12.37 35.28
CA ALA A 44 18.26 13.56 34.93
C ALA A 44 16.75 13.26 35.01
N PRO A 45 15.98 13.79 35.98
CA PRO A 45 14.60 13.36 36.22
C PRO A 45 13.65 13.68 35.05
N LEU A 46 13.88 14.80 34.34
CA LEU A 46 13.09 15.18 33.15
C LEU A 46 13.24 14.20 31.97
N SER A 47 14.33 13.42 31.94
CA SER A 47 14.58 12.48 30.86
C SER A 47 13.68 11.23 30.94
N LEU A 48 13.21 10.85 32.13
CA LEU A 48 12.22 9.78 32.29
C LEU A 48 10.87 10.15 31.67
N PHE A 49 10.38 11.37 31.93
CA PHE A 49 9.16 11.91 31.31
C PHE A 49 9.28 11.97 29.79
N THR A 50 10.45 12.39 29.29
CA THR A 50 10.73 12.43 27.85
C THR A 50 10.75 11.03 27.22
N SER A 51 11.32 10.05 27.92
CA SER A 51 11.31 8.63 27.50
C SER A 51 9.88 8.10 27.42
N GLY A 52 9.06 8.38 28.43
CA GLY A 52 7.64 8.04 28.43
C GLY A 52 6.89 8.68 27.26
N ALA A 53 7.13 9.96 26.97
CA ALA A 53 6.51 10.65 25.83
C ALA A 53 6.88 10.01 24.48
N TRP A 54 8.15 9.61 24.29
CA TRP A 54 8.57 8.88 23.09
C TRP A 54 7.94 7.50 22.99
N ALA A 55 7.93 6.73 24.07
CA ALA A 55 7.30 5.41 24.11
C ALA A 55 5.81 5.48 23.75
N LEU A 56 5.07 6.42 24.33
CA LEU A 56 3.66 6.67 24.00
C LEU A 56 3.48 7.09 22.53
N THR A 57 4.38 7.92 22.00
CA THR A 57 4.33 8.34 20.59
C THR A 57 4.49 7.15 19.65
N ILE A 58 5.46 6.26 19.91
CA ILE A 58 5.64 5.04 19.13
C ILE A 58 4.39 4.16 19.23
N LEU A 59 3.88 3.96 20.45
CA LEU A 59 2.73 3.10 20.71
C LEU A 59 1.45 3.57 19.98
N PHE A 60 1.19 4.88 19.95
CA PHE A 60 -0.08 5.41 19.43
C PHE A 60 0.00 5.99 18.01
N VAL A 61 1.19 6.40 17.54
CA VAL A 61 1.33 7.13 16.27
C VAL A 61 2.03 6.31 15.19
N ALA A 62 2.84 5.31 15.54
CA ALA A 62 3.47 4.46 14.53
C ALA A 62 2.41 3.59 13.83
N ASP A 63 2.50 3.54 12.51
CA ASP A 63 1.55 2.80 11.65
C ASP A 63 1.62 1.29 11.91
N GLU A 64 2.82 0.80 12.25
CA GLU A 64 3.12 -0.60 12.49
C GLU A 64 2.53 -1.11 13.81
N THR A 65 2.20 -0.24 14.77
CA THR A 65 1.82 -0.67 16.12
C THR A 65 0.49 -1.42 16.14
N ARG A 66 -0.54 -0.91 15.45
CA ARG A 66 -1.87 -1.57 15.45
C ARG A 66 -1.82 -2.95 14.77
N PRO A 67 -1.22 -3.11 13.57
CA PRO A 67 -1.05 -4.43 12.96
C PRO A 67 -0.20 -5.40 13.79
N LEU A 68 0.83 -4.92 14.50
CA LEU A 68 1.60 -5.75 15.43
C LEU A 68 0.78 -6.20 16.64
N GLY A 69 -0.13 -5.36 17.13
CA GLY A 69 -1.09 -5.75 18.17
C GLY A 69 -2.09 -6.84 17.73
N ARG A 70 -2.23 -7.09 16.42
CA ARG A 70 -3.02 -8.20 15.85
C ARG A 70 -2.17 -9.44 15.56
N LEU A 71 -0.91 -9.49 16.01
CA LEU A 71 -0.13 -10.72 15.91
C LEU A 71 -0.82 -11.85 16.67
N GLY A 72 -0.96 -13.01 16.02
CA GLY A 72 -1.62 -14.19 16.59
C GLY A 72 -3.12 -14.30 16.30
N THR A 73 -3.75 -13.31 15.66
CA THR A 73 -5.12 -13.48 15.13
C THR A 73 -5.11 -14.37 13.88
N ASP A 74 -6.26 -14.96 13.53
CA ASP A 74 -6.44 -15.75 12.30
C ASP A 74 -6.10 -14.94 11.05
N GLY A 75 -4.87 -15.11 10.58
CA GLY A 75 -4.32 -14.37 9.46
C GLY A 75 -4.77 -14.91 8.11
N LEU A 76 -4.44 -14.15 7.06
CA LEU A 76 -4.58 -14.61 5.67
C LEU A 76 -3.60 -15.77 5.41
N GLN A 77 -4.15 -16.90 4.96
CA GLN A 77 -3.41 -18.13 4.66
C GLN A 77 -3.31 -18.40 3.16
N PRO A 78 -2.27 -19.13 2.71
CA PRO A 78 -2.16 -19.67 1.35
C PRO A 78 -3.39 -20.50 0.93
N GLY A 79 -3.57 -20.64 -0.38
CA GLY A 79 -4.70 -21.37 -0.98
C GLY A 79 -5.89 -20.48 -1.34
N THR A 80 -7.00 -21.11 -1.71
CA THR A 80 -8.24 -20.41 -2.08
C THR A 80 -8.79 -19.62 -0.89
N PRO A 81 -9.33 -18.41 -1.11
CA PRO A 81 -9.87 -17.60 -0.03
C PRO A 81 -11.02 -18.32 0.69
N GLY A 82 -10.87 -18.53 2.00
CA GLY A 82 -11.93 -19.09 2.83
C GLY A 82 -12.96 -18.02 3.24
N ARG A 83 -14.16 -18.45 3.63
CA ARG A 83 -15.19 -17.54 4.16
C ARG A 83 -14.72 -16.82 5.42
N TYR A 84 -15.29 -15.65 5.69
CA TYR A 84 -15.09 -14.91 6.93
C TYR A 84 -16.45 -14.55 7.55
N GLY A 85 -16.71 -15.06 8.76
CA GLY A 85 -18.01 -14.91 9.41
C GLY A 85 -19.18 -15.42 8.54
N GLY A 86 -18.97 -16.54 7.84
CA GLY A 86 -19.97 -17.15 6.95
C GLY A 86 -20.14 -16.47 5.58
N ARG A 87 -19.49 -15.33 5.33
CA ARG A 87 -19.58 -14.60 4.05
C ARG A 87 -18.41 -14.92 3.13
N ASP A 88 -18.68 -14.92 1.82
CA ASP A 88 -17.65 -15.04 0.79
C ASP A 88 -16.75 -13.80 0.80
N VAL A 89 -15.47 -14.00 0.48
CA VAL A 89 -14.46 -12.94 0.43
C VAL A 89 -13.86 -12.87 -0.97
N ILE A 90 -13.44 -11.68 -1.37
CA ILE A 90 -12.68 -11.41 -2.58
C ILE A 90 -11.24 -11.14 -2.13
N ARG A 91 -10.31 -11.98 -2.55
CA ARG A 91 -8.88 -11.80 -2.25
C ARG A 91 -8.22 -10.94 -3.32
N VAL A 92 -7.65 -9.84 -2.86
CA VAL A 92 -6.92 -8.88 -3.68
C VAL A 92 -5.44 -8.97 -3.36
N ALA A 93 -4.60 -8.99 -4.40
CA ALA A 93 -3.16 -8.91 -4.30
C ALA A 93 -2.64 -7.68 -5.05
N THR A 94 -1.62 -7.00 -4.52
CA THR A 94 -0.82 -6.04 -5.27
C THR A 94 0.67 -6.28 -5.07
N ILE A 95 1.44 -6.15 -6.15
CA ILE A 95 2.89 -6.31 -6.14
C ILE A 95 3.56 -5.44 -7.21
N ASN A 96 4.51 -4.59 -6.78
CA ASN A 96 5.52 -4.07 -7.70
C ASN A 96 6.55 -5.18 -7.98
N TRP A 97 6.61 -5.66 -9.22
CA TRP A 97 7.47 -6.79 -9.54
C TRP A 97 8.94 -6.41 -9.54
N ALA A 98 9.33 -5.42 -10.35
CA ALA A 98 10.69 -4.88 -10.54
C ALA A 98 11.83 -5.93 -10.69
N GLY A 99 11.49 -7.20 -10.89
CA GLY A 99 12.41 -8.33 -10.95
C GLY A 99 12.62 -8.87 -12.36
N SER A 100 13.76 -9.53 -12.58
CA SER A 100 14.09 -10.22 -13.84
C SER A 100 13.75 -11.71 -13.82
N ALA A 101 13.36 -12.28 -12.67
CA ALA A 101 13.19 -13.72 -12.51
C ALA A 101 12.11 -14.31 -13.42
N GLU A 102 12.29 -15.57 -13.84
CA GLU A 102 11.36 -16.32 -14.69
C GLU A 102 10.12 -16.81 -13.91
N ASN A 103 10.27 -17.15 -12.63
CA ASN A 103 9.22 -17.75 -11.78
C ASN A 103 8.21 -16.73 -11.23
N PHE A 104 7.73 -15.82 -12.08
CA PHE A 104 6.80 -14.75 -11.70
C PHE A 104 5.53 -15.23 -10.97
N SER A 105 4.98 -16.37 -11.41
CA SER A 105 3.65 -16.81 -11.04
C SER A 105 3.60 -17.54 -9.69
N GLU A 106 4.56 -18.41 -9.38
CA GLU A 106 4.55 -19.30 -8.21
C GLU A 106 4.21 -18.60 -6.88
N PRO A 107 4.88 -17.50 -6.48
CA PRO A 107 4.60 -16.85 -5.20
C PRO A 107 3.20 -16.21 -5.12
N ILE A 108 2.67 -15.75 -6.25
CA ILE A 108 1.32 -15.17 -6.36
C ILE A 108 0.27 -16.29 -6.33
N VAL A 109 0.50 -17.35 -7.14
CA VAL A 109 -0.37 -18.52 -7.30
C VAL A 109 -0.61 -19.23 -5.97
N ARG A 110 0.41 -19.28 -5.10
CA ARG A 110 0.29 -19.85 -3.76
C ARG A 110 -0.89 -19.29 -2.95
N TYR A 111 -1.23 -18.02 -3.12
CA TYR A 111 -2.30 -17.36 -2.36
C TYR A 111 -3.65 -17.31 -3.10
N ARG A 112 -3.69 -17.81 -4.34
CA ARG A 112 -4.87 -17.85 -5.22
C ARG A 112 -5.77 -16.60 -5.12
N PRO A 113 -5.23 -15.38 -5.32
CA PRO A 113 -6.03 -14.16 -5.33
C PRO A 113 -7.08 -14.19 -6.45
N ASP A 114 -8.16 -13.42 -6.27
CA ASP A 114 -9.21 -13.19 -7.27
C ASP A 114 -8.90 -11.99 -8.17
N ILE A 115 -8.11 -11.05 -7.66
CA ILE A 115 -7.69 -9.83 -8.32
C ILE A 115 -6.21 -9.64 -8.03
N VAL A 116 -5.40 -9.44 -9.07
CA VAL A 116 -3.96 -9.17 -8.95
C VAL A 116 -3.63 -7.87 -9.66
N PHE A 117 -3.13 -6.89 -8.91
CA PHE A 117 -2.54 -5.67 -9.42
C PHE A 117 -1.03 -5.86 -9.52
N VAL A 118 -0.44 -5.55 -10.68
CA VAL A 118 1.00 -5.71 -10.92
C VAL A 118 1.57 -4.42 -11.47
N GLN A 119 2.72 -3.99 -10.94
CA GLN A 119 3.51 -2.88 -11.46
C GLN A 119 4.89 -3.39 -11.92
N GLU A 120 5.53 -2.67 -12.84
CA GLU A 120 6.86 -2.97 -13.39
C GLU A 120 7.01 -4.38 -13.99
N ILE A 121 6.00 -4.84 -14.73
CA ILE A 121 6.07 -6.11 -15.44
C ILE A 121 6.66 -5.92 -16.84
N ASN A 122 7.79 -6.57 -17.12
CA ASN A 122 8.50 -6.41 -18.39
C ASN A 122 7.88 -7.19 -19.54
N HIS A 123 7.18 -8.28 -19.24
CA HIS A 123 6.66 -9.20 -20.26
C HIS A 123 5.15 -9.43 -20.10
N PRO A 124 4.32 -9.00 -21.08
CA PRO A 124 2.86 -9.12 -21.00
C PRO A 124 2.35 -10.56 -20.88
N TYR A 125 3.05 -11.53 -21.48
CA TYR A 125 2.66 -12.94 -21.44
C TYR A 125 2.57 -13.50 -20.01
N ARG A 126 3.26 -12.89 -19.05
CA ARG A 126 3.21 -13.28 -17.64
C ARG A 126 1.82 -13.08 -17.01
N LEU A 127 1.07 -12.07 -17.46
CA LEU A 127 -0.32 -11.89 -17.02
C LEU A 127 -1.23 -12.98 -17.59
N ARG A 128 -0.98 -13.39 -18.85
CA ARG A 128 -1.67 -14.52 -19.46
C ARG A 128 -1.38 -15.82 -18.71
N GLN A 129 -0.12 -16.08 -18.36
CA GLN A 129 0.26 -17.24 -17.55
C GLN A 129 -0.42 -17.22 -16.17
N LEU A 130 -0.49 -16.06 -15.50
CA LEU A 130 -1.25 -15.93 -14.26
C LEU A 130 -2.73 -16.27 -14.46
N ASN A 131 -3.36 -15.80 -15.54
CA ASN A 131 -4.75 -16.12 -15.85
C ASN A 131 -4.95 -17.63 -16.07
N GLU A 132 -4.07 -18.26 -16.84
CA GLU A 132 -4.09 -19.70 -17.11
C GLU A 132 -3.94 -20.52 -15.82
N ILE A 133 -3.03 -20.15 -14.92
CA ILE A 133 -2.75 -20.91 -13.68
C ILE A 133 -3.76 -20.62 -12.56
N LEU A 134 -4.19 -19.37 -12.38
CA LEU A 134 -5.09 -18.98 -11.29
C LEU A 134 -6.54 -19.33 -11.58
N TYR A 135 -6.96 -19.19 -12.84
CA TYR A 135 -8.37 -19.19 -13.24
C TYR A 135 -8.67 -20.15 -14.39
N ASP A 136 -7.75 -21.08 -14.70
CA ASP A 136 -7.87 -22.05 -15.79
C ASP A 136 -8.18 -21.39 -17.14
N GLY A 137 -7.65 -20.17 -17.34
CA GLY A 137 -7.86 -19.35 -18.54
C GLY A 137 -9.24 -18.71 -18.66
N ARG A 138 -10.12 -18.86 -17.66
CA ARG A 138 -11.50 -18.30 -17.67
C ARG A 138 -11.60 -16.89 -17.13
N GLY A 139 -10.54 -16.37 -16.52
CA GLY A 139 -10.47 -14.97 -16.09
C GLY A 139 -10.04 -14.05 -17.24
N ASP A 140 -9.81 -12.79 -16.92
CA ASP A 140 -9.41 -11.76 -17.87
C ASP A 140 -8.22 -10.95 -17.35
N TYR A 141 -7.48 -10.28 -18.22
CA TYR A 141 -6.32 -9.48 -17.87
C TYR A 141 -6.14 -8.27 -18.78
N ARG A 142 -5.56 -7.18 -18.27
CA ARG A 142 -5.19 -6.01 -19.05
C ARG A 142 -3.75 -5.61 -18.74
N TYR A 143 -3.04 -5.20 -19.78
CA TYR A 143 -1.66 -4.72 -19.70
C TYR A 143 -1.55 -3.38 -20.40
N ASP A 144 -0.93 -2.41 -19.75
CA ASP A 144 -0.52 -1.15 -20.34
C ASP A 144 1.00 -1.17 -20.57
N SER A 145 1.40 -1.29 -21.84
CA SER A 145 2.80 -1.37 -22.25
C SER A 145 3.58 -0.09 -21.99
N ARG A 146 2.93 1.07 -21.99
CA ARG A 146 3.57 2.37 -21.72
C ARG A 146 3.97 2.48 -20.25
N THR A 147 3.15 1.95 -19.36
CA THR A 147 3.34 2.07 -17.90
C THR A 147 3.93 0.82 -17.28
N ARG A 148 4.02 -0.28 -18.04
CA ARG A 148 4.42 -1.61 -17.58
C ARG A 148 3.58 -2.08 -16.39
N CYS A 149 2.31 -1.70 -16.36
CA CYS A 149 1.36 -2.06 -15.31
C CYS A 149 0.33 -3.04 -15.86
N GLY A 150 -0.12 -3.96 -15.01
CA GLY A 150 -1.00 -5.05 -15.39
C GLY A 150 -2.06 -5.35 -14.33
N MET A 151 -3.15 -5.95 -14.75
CA MET A 151 -4.14 -6.55 -13.86
C MET A 151 -4.57 -7.92 -14.38
N VAL A 152 -4.80 -8.86 -13.47
CA VAL A 152 -5.38 -10.18 -13.76
C VAL A 152 -6.55 -10.39 -12.81
N VAL A 153 -7.71 -10.75 -13.33
CA VAL A 153 -8.95 -10.89 -12.55
C VAL A 153 -9.64 -12.21 -12.85
N ARG A 154 -10.28 -12.81 -11.84
CA ARG A 154 -11.11 -14.02 -12.00
C ARG A 154 -12.36 -13.77 -12.87
N GLY A 155 -12.86 -12.53 -12.84
CA GLY A 155 -14.06 -12.12 -13.57
C GLY A 155 -13.78 -11.69 -15.02
N GLU A 156 -14.78 -11.05 -15.63
CA GLU A 156 -14.68 -10.47 -16.97
C GLU A 156 -14.40 -8.96 -16.89
N ILE A 157 -13.51 -8.45 -17.73
CA ILE A 157 -13.25 -7.00 -17.81
C ILE A 157 -14.18 -6.38 -18.85
N GLU A 158 -15.18 -5.64 -18.36
CA GLU A 158 -16.18 -4.96 -19.20
C GLU A 158 -15.58 -3.70 -19.85
N HIS A 159 -14.68 -2.99 -19.16
CA HIS A 159 -14.04 -1.79 -19.68
C HIS A 159 -12.64 -1.55 -19.10
N HIS A 160 -11.80 -0.88 -19.89
CA HIS A 160 -10.44 -0.48 -19.55
C HIS A 160 -10.21 0.98 -19.97
N ILE A 161 -9.84 1.82 -19.01
CA ILE A 161 -9.52 3.24 -19.19
C ILE A 161 -8.07 3.47 -18.73
N PRO A 162 -7.11 3.54 -19.66
CA PRO A 162 -5.74 3.91 -19.31
C PRO A 162 -5.67 5.41 -18.99
N ASN A 163 -4.83 5.81 -18.03
CA ASN A 163 -4.55 7.22 -17.78
C ASN A 163 -3.53 7.72 -18.82
N PRO A 164 -3.86 8.66 -19.72
CA PRO A 164 -2.97 9.04 -20.82
C PRO A 164 -1.68 9.72 -20.36
N VAL A 165 -1.66 10.29 -19.16
CA VAL A 165 -0.54 11.09 -18.65
C VAL A 165 0.32 10.29 -17.68
N TYR A 166 -0.31 9.63 -16.70
CA TYR A 166 0.41 9.02 -15.59
C TYR A 166 0.30 7.49 -15.58
N ARG A 167 1.12 6.84 -14.75
CA ARG A 167 1.17 5.39 -14.59
C ARG A 167 0.04 4.89 -13.70
N SER A 168 -1.18 4.99 -14.23
CA SER A 168 -2.37 4.40 -13.62
C SER A 168 -3.32 3.89 -14.69
N GLN A 169 -4.11 2.88 -14.35
CA GLN A 169 -5.12 2.31 -15.23
C GLN A 169 -6.35 1.94 -14.42
N GLN A 170 -7.52 2.22 -14.99
CA GLN A 170 -8.81 1.86 -14.41
C GLN A 170 -9.46 0.74 -15.22
N VAL A 171 -10.03 -0.24 -14.54
CA VAL A 171 -10.76 -1.35 -15.15
C VAL A 171 -12.06 -1.59 -14.40
N ARG A 172 -13.15 -1.75 -15.14
CA ARG A 172 -14.40 -2.29 -14.59
C ARG A 172 -14.43 -3.78 -14.80
N MET A 173 -14.58 -4.54 -13.72
CA MET A 173 -14.77 -5.98 -13.78
C MET A 173 -16.17 -6.40 -13.33
N ARG A 174 -16.67 -7.47 -13.95
CA ARG A 174 -17.86 -8.22 -13.51
C ARG A 174 -17.42 -9.52 -12.86
N LEU A 175 -17.76 -9.68 -11.59
CA LEU A 175 -17.55 -10.90 -10.83
C LEU A 175 -18.44 -12.04 -11.36
N PRO A 176 -18.10 -13.32 -11.10
CA PRO A 176 -18.94 -14.46 -11.50
C PRO A 176 -20.37 -14.42 -10.94
N ASN A 177 -20.59 -13.75 -9.81
CA ASN A 177 -21.91 -13.53 -9.22
C ASN A 177 -22.68 -12.34 -9.83
N GLY A 178 -22.19 -11.76 -10.94
CA GLY A 178 -22.79 -10.64 -11.65
C GLY A 178 -22.51 -9.26 -11.06
N ARG A 179 -21.91 -9.17 -9.87
CA ARG A 179 -21.60 -7.89 -9.22
C ARG A 179 -20.44 -7.18 -9.92
N ARG A 180 -20.47 -5.86 -9.97
CA ARG A 180 -19.45 -5.04 -10.63
C ARG A 180 -18.55 -4.35 -9.62
N VAL A 181 -17.27 -4.24 -9.96
CA VAL A 181 -16.24 -3.56 -9.15
C VAL A 181 -15.35 -2.74 -10.07
N GLU A 182 -15.09 -1.49 -9.69
CA GLU A 182 -14.04 -0.66 -10.29
C GLU A 182 -12.69 -0.97 -9.66
N LEU A 183 -11.69 -1.15 -10.49
CA LEU A 183 -10.31 -1.42 -10.10
C LEU A 183 -9.42 -0.29 -10.63
N VAL A 184 -8.60 0.28 -9.77
CA VAL A 184 -7.62 1.30 -10.16
C VAL A 184 -6.23 0.83 -9.76
N ASN A 185 -5.40 0.51 -10.74
CA ASN A 185 -3.99 0.20 -10.54
C ASN A 185 -3.18 1.51 -10.51
N ILE A 186 -2.40 1.72 -9.46
CA ILE A 186 -1.60 2.91 -9.23
C ILE A 186 -0.11 2.57 -9.24
N HIS A 187 0.68 3.39 -9.94
CA HIS A 187 2.14 3.38 -9.82
C HIS A 187 2.71 4.81 -9.86
N LEU A 188 2.66 5.52 -8.72
CA LEU A 188 3.04 6.94 -8.67
C LEU A 188 4.54 7.16 -8.89
N GLN A 189 4.94 8.39 -9.20
CA GLN A 189 6.32 8.83 -9.37
C GLN A 189 7.26 8.22 -8.31
N PRO A 190 8.41 7.61 -8.70
CA PRO A 190 9.31 6.96 -7.75
C PRO A 190 9.76 7.92 -6.66
N ALA A 191 9.92 7.41 -5.44
CA ALA A 191 10.37 8.21 -4.31
C ALA A 191 11.79 8.77 -4.56
N SER A 192 12.06 9.98 -4.05
CA SER A 192 13.45 10.46 -3.99
C SER A 192 14.23 9.61 -2.98
N THR A 193 15.37 9.08 -3.39
CA THR A 193 16.24 8.24 -2.56
C THR A 193 17.34 9.04 -1.87
N ASP A 194 17.43 10.35 -2.08
CA ASP A 194 18.44 11.19 -1.46
C ASP A 194 18.16 11.35 0.04
N LEU A 195 19.02 10.77 0.87
CA LEU A 195 18.95 10.84 2.33
C LEU A 195 19.92 11.86 2.94
N SER A 196 20.52 12.73 2.11
CA SER A 196 21.44 13.78 2.54
C SER A 196 20.69 14.93 3.23
N LEU A 197 20.10 14.67 4.41
CA LEU A 197 19.24 15.62 5.13
C LEU A 197 19.97 16.93 5.52
N TRP A 198 21.31 16.96 5.48
CA TRP A 198 22.11 18.17 5.67
C TRP A 198 22.14 19.10 4.44
N ARG A 199 21.74 18.64 3.26
CA ARG A 199 21.74 19.43 2.02
C ARG A 199 20.36 20.01 1.74
N ARG A 200 20.30 21.31 1.39
CA ARG A 200 19.04 21.98 1.00
C ARG A 200 18.38 21.37 -0.25
N ASP A 201 19.17 20.81 -1.16
CA ASP A 201 18.64 20.20 -2.39
C ASP A 201 17.81 18.94 -2.09
N CYS A 202 18.23 18.14 -1.10
CA CYS A 202 17.48 16.97 -0.61
C CYS A 202 16.04 17.38 -0.25
N TRP A 203 15.88 18.38 0.61
CA TRP A 203 14.56 18.87 1.02
C TRP A 203 13.72 19.39 -0.14
N ARG A 204 14.35 20.11 -1.09
CA ARG A 204 13.66 20.61 -2.30
C ARG A 204 13.21 19.46 -3.20
N ALA A 205 14.03 18.44 -3.40
CA ALA A 205 13.72 17.27 -4.20
C ALA A 205 12.55 16.48 -3.58
N HIS A 206 12.59 16.18 -2.28
CA HIS A 206 11.50 15.51 -1.56
C HIS A 206 10.20 16.31 -1.60
N HIS A 207 10.28 17.62 -1.40
CA HIS A 207 9.14 18.52 -1.49
C HIS A 207 8.45 18.46 -2.86
N HIS A 208 9.24 18.60 -3.93
CA HIS A 208 8.73 18.56 -5.30
C HIS A 208 8.15 17.18 -5.64
N ASN A 209 8.86 16.11 -5.29
CA ASN A 209 8.42 14.74 -5.53
C ASN A 209 7.08 14.41 -4.86
N ARG A 210 6.86 14.80 -3.60
CA ARG A 210 5.55 14.64 -2.93
C ARG A 210 4.44 15.43 -3.63
N LYS A 211 4.74 16.64 -4.13
CA LYS A 211 3.76 17.45 -4.86
C LYS A 211 3.36 16.78 -6.19
N LEU A 212 4.33 16.21 -6.92
CA LEU A 212 4.06 15.45 -8.15
C LEU A 212 3.14 14.26 -7.87
N ARG A 213 3.51 13.38 -6.92
CA ARG A 213 2.69 12.20 -6.56
C ARG A 213 1.26 12.56 -6.17
N ARG A 214 1.07 13.67 -5.46
CA ARG A 214 -0.27 14.19 -5.14
C ARG A 214 -1.06 14.62 -6.38
N GLY A 215 -0.40 15.26 -7.34
CA GLY A 215 -1.01 15.61 -8.62
C GLY A 215 -1.42 14.37 -9.41
N GLU A 216 -0.53 13.38 -9.50
CA GLU A 216 -0.81 12.11 -10.19
C GLU A 216 -2.01 11.37 -9.61
N LEU A 217 -2.05 11.21 -8.27
CA LEU A 217 -3.17 10.56 -7.60
C LEU A 217 -4.47 11.35 -7.78
N ALA A 218 -4.42 12.68 -7.74
CA ALA A 218 -5.60 13.52 -7.98
C ALA A 218 -6.15 13.33 -9.40
N VAL A 219 -5.29 13.21 -10.42
CA VAL A 219 -5.74 12.93 -11.79
C VAL A 219 -6.35 11.52 -11.90
N ALA A 220 -5.77 10.51 -11.25
CA ALA A 220 -6.33 9.16 -11.24
C ALA A 220 -7.72 9.13 -10.57
N LEU A 221 -7.90 9.83 -9.46
CA LEU A 221 -9.20 9.94 -8.79
C LEU A 221 -10.21 10.75 -9.60
N GLN A 222 -9.79 11.85 -10.23
CA GLN A 222 -10.67 12.61 -11.12
C GLN A 222 -11.12 11.79 -12.33
N LEU A 223 -10.24 10.97 -12.90
CA LEU A 223 -10.59 10.04 -13.98
C LEU A 223 -11.62 9.01 -13.49
N LEU A 224 -11.41 8.44 -12.31
CA LEU A 224 -12.37 7.53 -11.69
C LEU A 224 -13.72 8.22 -11.48
N ASP A 225 -13.77 9.40 -10.87
CA ASP A 225 -15.01 10.13 -10.58
C ASP A 225 -15.77 10.51 -11.86
N THR A 226 -15.04 10.90 -12.91
CA THR A 226 -15.65 11.32 -14.18
C THR A 226 -16.16 10.16 -15.02
N THR A 227 -15.58 8.97 -14.87
CA THR A 227 -15.92 7.78 -15.66
C THR A 227 -16.83 6.81 -14.92
N ASN A 228 -16.71 6.71 -13.60
CA ASN A 228 -17.60 5.92 -12.75
C ASN A 228 -18.87 6.70 -12.38
N ARG A 229 -19.70 6.97 -13.39
CA ARG A 229 -20.97 7.69 -13.22
C ARG A 229 -22.15 6.79 -12.88
N ASP A 230 -21.96 5.47 -12.84
CA ASP A 230 -23.05 4.55 -12.50
C ASP A 230 -23.15 4.40 -10.98
N PRO A 231 -24.18 4.96 -10.31
CA PRO A 231 -24.36 4.80 -8.88
C PRO A 231 -24.55 3.34 -8.45
N ARG A 232 -24.79 2.41 -9.40
CA ARG A 232 -24.87 0.97 -9.17
C ARG A 232 -23.51 0.27 -9.09
N VAL A 233 -22.40 0.97 -9.32
CA VAL A 233 -21.03 0.46 -9.12
C VAL A 233 -20.29 1.26 -8.04
N PRO A 234 -20.75 1.23 -6.77
CA PRO A 234 -20.09 1.95 -5.68
C PRO A 234 -18.82 1.25 -5.17
N ALA A 235 -18.63 -0.01 -5.58
CA ALA A 235 -17.51 -0.84 -5.19
C ALA A 235 -16.25 -0.45 -5.97
N VAL A 236 -15.28 0.13 -5.28
CA VAL A 236 -14.00 0.53 -5.88
C VAL A 236 -12.86 -0.04 -5.06
N ILE A 237 -11.85 -0.60 -5.74
CA ILE A 237 -10.56 -0.97 -5.16
C ILE A 237 -9.47 -0.19 -5.87
N ILE A 238 -8.64 0.51 -5.10
CA ILE A 238 -7.47 1.25 -5.58
C ILE A 238 -6.24 0.59 -4.97
N ALA A 239 -5.35 0.05 -5.79
CA ALA A 239 -4.20 -0.69 -5.30
C ALA A 239 -2.96 -0.48 -6.16
N GLY A 240 -1.80 -0.63 -5.56
CA GLY A 240 -0.52 -0.52 -6.26
C GLY A 240 0.59 0.08 -5.43
N ASP A 241 1.63 0.53 -6.12
CA ASP A 241 2.78 1.20 -5.53
C ASP A 241 2.58 2.72 -5.57
N PHE A 242 2.30 3.29 -4.40
CA PHE A 242 2.10 4.72 -4.25
C PHE A 242 3.43 5.47 -4.09
N ASN A 243 4.55 4.74 -3.99
CA ASN A 243 5.89 5.26 -3.72
C ASN A 243 5.94 6.18 -2.49
N ALA A 244 4.98 6.07 -1.58
CA ALA A 244 4.81 6.96 -0.42
C ALA A 244 4.72 6.17 0.88
N PRO A 245 5.47 6.57 1.93
CA PRO A 245 5.48 5.85 3.19
C PRO A 245 4.11 5.91 3.85
N ALA A 246 3.80 4.89 4.67
CA ALA A 246 2.60 4.88 5.48
C ALA A 246 2.42 6.21 6.23
N GLY A 247 1.21 6.76 6.14
CA GLY A 247 0.88 8.03 6.74
C GLY A 247 1.04 9.24 5.84
N ASP A 248 1.81 9.19 4.73
CA ASP A 248 2.11 10.34 3.86
C ASP A 248 0.86 11.16 3.47
N ARG A 249 1.06 12.47 3.28
CA ARG A 249 0.01 13.42 2.94
C ARG A 249 -0.74 13.04 1.66
N VAL A 250 -0.10 12.31 0.73
CA VAL A 250 -0.75 11.82 -0.49
C VAL A 250 -2.04 11.06 -0.20
N TYR A 251 -2.09 10.29 0.89
CA TYR A 251 -3.26 9.47 1.24
C TYR A 251 -4.43 10.27 1.81
N ARG A 252 -4.27 11.56 2.13
CA ARG A 252 -5.38 12.36 2.69
C ARG A 252 -6.58 12.45 1.75
N MET A 253 -6.36 12.45 0.45
CA MET A 253 -7.44 12.45 -0.53
C MET A 253 -8.21 11.13 -0.59
N LEU A 254 -7.59 10.01 -0.18
CA LEU A 254 -8.24 8.70 -0.12
C LEU A 254 -9.02 8.49 1.18
N ARG A 255 -8.48 8.94 2.32
CA ARG A 255 -9.02 8.63 3.67
C ARG A 255 -10.49 9.01 3.91
N LYS A 256 -11.07 9.90 3.11
CA LYS A 256 -12.47 10.30 3.25
C LYS A 256 -13.43 9.21 2.76
N GLU A 257 -13.06 8.52 1.69
CA GLU A 257 -13.94 7.64 0.92
C GLU A 257 -13.45 6.20 0.87
N TYR A 258 -12.16 5.99 1.13
CA TYR A 258 -11.50 4.70 1.04
C TYR A 258 -10.85 4.31 2.36
N ILE A 259 -10.83 3.00 2.60
CA ILE A 259 -10.27 2.36 3.78
C ILE A 259 -8.93 1.73 3.38
N ASP A 260 -7.85 2.09 4.09
CA ASP A 260 -6.58 1.35 4.01
C ASP A 260 -6.79 -0.04 4.62
N THR A 261 -6.82 -1.06 3.76
CA THR A 261 -7.20 -2.42 4.15
C THR A 261 -6.19 -3.03 5.13
N PHE A 262 -4.90 -2.75 4.96
CA PHE A 262 -3.87 -3.25 5.88
C PHE A 262 -3.91 -2.53 7.22
N SER A 263 -4.13 -1.22 7.25
CA SER A 263 -4.31 -0.52 8.52
C SER A 263 -5.55 -1.05 9.30
N ALA A 264 -6.64 -1.31 8.58
CA ALA A 264 -7.90 -1.78 9.15
C ALA A 264 -7.87 -3.25 9.64
N ALA A 265 -7.32 -4.18 8.86
CA ALA A 265 -7.39 -5.62 9.11
C ALA A 265 -6.06 -6.36 8.98
N GLY A 266 -4.95 -5.64 8.81
CA GLY A 266 -3.61 -6.20 8.68
C GLY A 266 -3.07 -6.75 10.00
N SER A 267 -2.35 -7.86 9.91
CA SER A 267 -1.59 -8.45 11.01
C SER A 267 -0.12 -8.59 10.63
N GLY A 268 0.77 -8.28 11.59
CA GLY A 268 2.21 -8.37 11.45
C GLY A 268 2.87 -7.15 10.79
N TRP A 269 4.09 -7.36 10.28
CA TRP A 269 4.91 -6.27 9.73
C TRP A 269 4.47 -5.89 8.30
N GLY A 270 3.89 -4.70 8.16
CA GLY A 270 3.26 -4.23 6.92
C GLY A 270 4.16 -3.54 5.92
N ASN A 271 5.42 -3.26 6.27
CA ASN A 271 6.31 -2.54 5.35
C ASN A 271 6.72 -3.45 4.18
N THR A 272 6.81 -2.85 3.00
CA THR A 272 6.97 -3.57 1.73
C THR A 272 8.35 -3.35 1.10
N TYR A 273 9.02 -2.23 1.39
CA TYR A 273 10.27 -1.84 0.76
C TYR A 273 11.36 -1.40 1.77
N HIS A 274 12.63 -1.72 1.56
CA HIS A 274 13.14 -2.73 0.63
C HIS A 274 12.92 -4.13 1.24
N ARG A 275 12.54 -5.13 0.47
CA ARG A 275 12.08 -6.45 0.93
C ARG A 275 12.88 -7.07 2.08
N ARG A 276 14.22 -7.02 1.98
CA ARG A 276 15.16 -7.58 2.97
C ARG A 276 15.10 -6.87 4.31
N PHE A 277 14.96 -5.55 4.31
CA PHE A 277 14.88 -4.70 5.50
C PHE A 277 13.77 -3.67 5.30
N PRO A 278 12.51 -4.11 5.40
CA PRO A 278 11.34 -3.32 5.02
C PRO A 278 11.07 -2.20 6.02
N LEU A 279 11.50 -0.99 5.71
CA LEU A 279 11.25 0.19 6.54
C LEU A 279 10.06 1.01 6.04
N LEU A 280 9.68 0.88 4.77
CA LEU A 280 8.63 1.70 4.17
C LEU A 280 7.50 0.81 3.66
N ARG A 281 6.26 1.18 3.99
CA ARG A 281 5.04 0.63 3.37
C ARG A 281 4.65 1.50 2.18
N LEU A 282 5.11 1.12 0.99
CA LEU A 282 4.91 1.87 -0.25
C LEU A 282 3.72 1.34 -1.07
N ASP A 283 3.45 0.04 -0.93
CA ASP A 283 2.36 -0.65 -1.62
C ASP A 283 1.12 -0.72 -0.73
N HIS A 284 -0.04 -0.39 -1.28
CA HIS A 284 -1.29 -0.31 -0.52
C HIS A 284 -2.46 -0.88 -1.32
N ILE A 285 -3.45 -1.37 -0.59
CA ILE A 285 -4.78 -1.70 -1.11
C ILE A 285 -5.79 -0.86 -0.33
N PHE A 286 -6.46 0.03 -1.05
CA PHE A 286 -7.56 0.85 -0.57
C PHE A 286 -8.88 0.33 -1.14
N ALA A 287 -9.92 0.25 -0.30
CA ALA A 287 -11.24 -0.20 -0.72
C ALA A 287 -12.30 0.86 -0.36
N SER A 288 -13.29 1.07 -1.22
CA SER A 288 -14.42 1.96 -0.91
C SER A 288 -15.23 1.40 0.27
N LYS A 289 -16.10 2.23 0.85
CA LYS A 289 -16.96 1.83 1.99
C LYS A 289 -17.96 0.71 1.68
N SER A 290 -18.10 0.32 0.41
CA SER A 290 -18.85 -0.88 0.02
C SER A 290 -18.14 -2.19 0.40
N PHE A 291 -16.89 -2.12 0.85
CA PHE A 291 -16.13 -3.27 1.32
C PHE A 291 -15.87 -3.21 2.82
N VAL A 292 -15.85 -4.40 3.44
CA VAL A 292 -15.29 -4.61 4.79
C VAL A 292 -13.97 -5.38 4.64
N PRO A 293 -12.83 -4.78 5.04
CA PRO A 293 -11.56 -5.51 5.12
C PRO A 293 -11.66 -6.60 6.20
N ALA A 294 -11.54 -7.86 5.81
CA ALA A 294 -11.65 -9.00 6.73
C ALA A 294 -10.28 -9.40 7.26
N ARG A 295 -9.30 -9.57 6.36
CA ARG A 295 -7.93 -9.96 6.69
C ARG A 295 -6.97 -9.27 5.74
N SER A 296 -5.82 -8.83 6.22
CA SER A 296 -4.73 -8.36 5.35
C SER A 296 -3.37 -8.87 5.82
N ARG A 297 -2.46 -9.09 4.88
CA ARG A 297 -1.12 -9.59 5.16
C ARG A 297 -0.13 -9.10 4.11
N VAL A 298 1.10 -8.85 4.54
CA VAL A 298 2.23 -8.64 3.64
C VAL A 298 3.08 -9.90 3.59
N VAL A 299 3.44 -10.34 2.39
CA VAL A 299 4.17 -11.58 2.14
C VAL A 299 5.43 -11.31 1.34
N THR A 300 6.52 -11.96 1.74
CA THR A 300 7.82 -11.79 1.09
C THR A 300 7.87 -12.64 -0.19
N ILE A 301 8.22 -12.02 -1.31
CA ILE A 301 8.47 -12.66 -2.60
C ILE A 301 9.95 -12.47 -2.93
N ASN A 302 10.71 -13.54 -3.13
CA ASN A 302 12.18 -13.43 -3.20
C ASN A 302 12.67 -12.73 -4.47
N GLU A 303 11.88 -12.83 -5.52
CA GLU A 303 12.13 -12.40 -6.88
C GLU A 303 11.88 -10.90 -7.10
N SER A 304 11.30 -10.21 -6.11
CA SER A 304 11.06 -8.77 -6.09
C SER A 304 11.83 -8.09 -4.96
N ASP A 305 12.13 -6.80 -5.11
CA ASP A 305 12.61 -5.93 -4.03
C ASP A 305 11.45 -5.33 -3.21
N HIS A 306 10.21 -5.52 -3.64
CA HIS A 306 9.01 -5.26 -2.87
C HIS A 306 8.44 -6.56 -2.25
N ARG A 307 7.55 -6.37 -1.28
CA ARG A 307 6.72 -7.45 -0.72
C ARG A 307 5.30 -7.29 -1.26
N MET A 308 4.61 -8.42 -1.47
CA MET A 308 3.23 -8.41 -1.95
C MET A 308 2.28 -8.13 -0.80
N VAL A 309 1.29 -7.27 -1.05
CA VAL A 309 0.20 -7.00 -0.11
C VAL A 309 -1.02 -7.80 -0.54
N LEU A 310 -1.64 -8.48 0.41
CA LEU A 310 -2.85 -9.28 0.23
C LEU A 310 -3.95 -8.78 1.17
N SER A 311 -5.19 -8.72 0.67
CA SER A 311 -6.37 -8.38 1.45
C SER A 311 -7.57 -9.23 1.05
N ASP A 312 -8.21 -9.88 2.02
CA ASP A 312 -9.53 -10.49 1.87
C ASP A 312 -10.60 -9.45 2.18
N LEU A 313 -11.44 -9.14 1.20
CA LEU A 313 -12.47 -8.11 1.28
C LEU A 313 -13.87 -8.73 1.17
N ILE A 314 -14.78 -8.34 2.06
CA ILE A 314 -16.19 -8.69 1.95
C ILE A 314 -16.91 -7.55 1.26
N LEU A 315 -17.53 -7.83 0.12
CA LEU A 315 -18.33 -6.84 -0.59
C LEU A 315 -19.76 -6.83 -0.03
N GLN A 316 -20.20 -5.70 0.54
CA GLN A 316 -21.49 -5.52 1.22
C GLN A 316 -22.67 -5.47 0.26
#